data_AF-A0A351SU99-F1
#
_entry.id   AF-A0A351SU99-F1
#
_cell.length_a   1.000
_cell.length_b   1.000
_cell.length_c   1.000
_cell.angle_alpha   90.00
_cell.angle_beta   90.00
_cell.angle_gamma   90.00
#
_symmetry.space_group_name_H-M   'P 1'
#
loop_
_entity.id
_entity.type
_entity.pdbx_description
1 polymer ?
#
loop_
_entity_poly.entity_id
_entity_poly.type
_entity_poly.pdbx_seq_one_letter_code
_entity_poly.pdbx_strand_id
1 'polypeptide(L)'
;MGKFDLILCGRQASDWDNAQVPLGLAELLDLPCLTFAKNVELSNGSVRVQRVTPDGHEVLEAALPALVTVSNELGEPRTPSIKGIMASTRATPTVWGLGDLGVDPSSCARVELVELFIPAREKRCEMIEGEDDTDAGRKLALKLREAKLI
;
A
#
# COMPACT_ATOMS: atom_id res chain seq x y z
N MET A 1 -1.52 -17.83 19.71
CA MET A 1 -1.51 -16.42 19.27
C MET A 1 -1.90 -15.55 20.45
N GLY A 2 -1.27 -14.37 20.60
CA GLY A 2 -1.70 -13.39 21.61
C GLY A 2 -3.06 -12.80 21.27
N LYS A 3 -3.77 -12.25 22.27
CA LYS A 3 -4.97 -11.45 22.02
C LYS A 3 -4.57 -10.17 21.30
N PHE A 4 -5.36 -9.76 20.31
CA PHE A 4 -5.19 -8.52 19.57
C PHE A 4 -6.54 -7.83 19.42
N ASP A 5 -6.52 -6.50 19.40
CA ASP A 5 -7.69 -5.67 19.15
C ASP A 5 -7.63 -5.02 17.76
N LEU A 6 -6.45 -4.65 17.28
CA LEU A 6 -6.27 -4.01 15.98
C LEU A 6 -5.02 -4.56 15.29
N ILE A 7 -5.17 -4.92 14.02
CA ILE A 7 -4.06 -5.26 13.13
C ILE A 7 -3.85 -4.12 12.13
N LEU A 8 -2.64 -3.60 12.05
CA LEU A 8 -2.25 -2.59 11.06
C LEU A 8 -1.40 -3.23 9.97
N CYS A 9 -1.76 -2.97 8.72
CA CYS A 9 -0.97 -3.35 7.55
C CYS A 9 -0.69 -2.13 6.67
N GLY A 10 0.38 -2.18 5.87
CA GLY A 10 0.51 -1.24 4.75
C GLY A 10 -0.52 -1.56 3.66
N ARG A 11 -0.88 -0.56 2.85
CA ARG A 11 -1.74 -0.71 1.66
C ARG A 11 -1.21 -1.80 0.70
N GLN A 12 0.06 -1.69 0.33
CA GLN A 12 0.74 -2.59 -0.60
C GLN A 12 2.25 -2.49 -0.37
N ALA A 13 2.96 -3.60 -0.58
CA ALA A 13 4.42 -3.60 -0.57
C ALA A 13 4.94 -3.22 -1.97
N SER A 14 6.00 -2.42 -2.03
CA SER A 14 6.52 -1.85 -3.28
C SER A 14 7.34 -2.82 -4.13
N ASP A 15 7.56 -4.05 -3.66
CA ASP A 15 8.32 -5.09 -4.35
C ASP A 15 7.48 -5.75 -5.45
N TRP A 16 6.36 -6.38 -5.07
CA TRP A 16 5.46 -7.09 -5.98
C TRP A 16 4.17 -6.33 -6.25
N ASP A 17 3.85 -5.31 -5.45
CA ASP A 17 2.68 -4.43 -5.61
C ASP A 17 1.31 -5.14 -5.62
N ASN A 18 1.24 -6.34 -5.03
CA ASN A 18 0.05 -7.19 -5.11
C ASN A 18 -1.13 -6.72 -4.23
N ALA A 19 -0.89 -5.98 -3.15
CA ALA A 19 -1.90 -5.50 -2.19
C ALA A 19 -2.83 -6.58 -1.56
N GLN A 20 -2.52 -7.88 -1.69
CA GLN A 20 -3.43 -8.97 -1.32
C GLN A 20 -3.25 -9.50 0.11
N VAL A 21 -2.03 -9.45 0.67
CA VAL A 21 -1.71 -10.06 1.97
C VAL A 21 -2.66 -9.59 3.10
N PRO A 22 -2.96 -8.29 3.26
CA PRO A 22 -3.84 -7.84 4.35
C PRO A 22 -5.28 -8.35 4.19
N LEU A 23 -5.76 -8.47 2.94
CA LEU A 23 -7.11 -8.95 2.64
C LEU A 23 -7.24 -10.44 2.98
N GLY A 24 -6.26 -11.23 2.55
CA GLY A 24 -6.20 -12.66 2.88
C GLY A 24 -6.07 -12.89 4.39
N LEU A 25 -5.28 -12.07 5.09
CA LEU A 25 -5.16 -12.15 6.54
C LEU A 25 -6.48 -11.84 7.26
N ALA A 26 -7.20 -10.80 6.82
CA ALA A 26 -8.49 -10.44 7.41
C ALA A 26 -9.53 -11.56 7.21
N GLU A 27 -9.59 -12.14 6.01
CA GLU A 27 -10.48 -13.27 5.71
C GLU A 27 -10.14 -14.50 6.56
N LEU A 28 -8.87 -14.88 6.64
CA LEU A 28 -8.43 -16.05 7.42
C LEU A 28 -8.70 -15.91 8.92
N LEU A 29 -8.78 -14.68 9.43
CA LEU A 29 -9.05 -14.37 10.84
C LEU A 29 -10.52 -13.98 11.10
N ASP A 30 -11.38 -13.98 10.06
CA ASP A 30 -12.78 -13.53 10.13
C ASP A 30 -12.93 -12.12 10.73
N LEU A 31 -12.12 -11.18 10.24
CA LEU A 31 -12.07 -9.80 10.74
C LEU A 31 -12.65 -8.80 9.72
N PRO A 32 -13.35 -7.75 10.19
CA PRO A 32 -13.64 -6.60 9.35
C PRO A 32 -12.33 -5.95 8.87
N CYS A 33 -12.27 -5.65 7.58
CA CYS A 33 -11.08 -5.08 6.92
C CYS A 33 -11.40 -3.70 6.35
N LEU A 34 -10.74 -2.66 6.87
CA LEU A 34 -10.91 -1.28 6.42
C LEU A 34 -9.66 -0.82 5.67
N THR A 35 -9.81 -0.61 4.37
CA THR A 35 -8.67 -0.39 3.47
C THR A 35 -8.40 1.08 3.16
N PHE A 36 -7.19 1.40 2.69
CA PHE A 36 -6.75 2.74 2.25
C PHE A 36 -6.99 3.87 3.27
N ALA A 37 -6.71 3.60 4.56
CA ALA A 37 -6.91 4.57 5.62
C ALA A 37 -5.86 5.70 5.57
N LYS A 38 -6.33 6.96 5.46
CA LYS A 38 -5.54 8.18 5.66
C LYS A 38 -5.71 8.81 7.06
N ASN A 39 -6.61 8.28 7.87
CA ASN A 39 -6.75 8.60 9.29
C ASN A 39 -7.37 7.38 9.99
N VAL A 40 -6.96 7.12 11.23
CA VAL A 40 -7.40 5.99 12.05
C VAL A 40 -7.65 6.49 13.47
N GLU A 41 -8.88 6.36 13.94
CA GLU A 41 -9.32 6.79 15.27
C GLU A 41 -9.95 5.60 16.00
N LEU A 42 -9.58 5.41 17.27
CA LEU A 42 -10.19 4.40 18.14
C LEU A 42 -11.19 5.08 19.07
N SER A 43 -12.39 4.51 19.19
CA SER A 43 -13.42 5.02 20.10
C SER A 43 -14.33 3.90 20.57
N ASN A 44 -14.57 3.79 21.87
CA ASN A 44 -15.60 2.93 22.45
C ASN A 44 -15.64 1.46 21.95
N GLY A 45 -14.47 0.85 21.68
CA GLY A 45 -14.40 -0.52 21.16
C GLY A 45 -14.63 -0.67 19.66
N SER A 46 -14.68 0.44 18.91
CA SER A 46 -14.66 0.48 17.45
C SER A 46 -13.41 1.20 16.92
N VAL A 47 -13.10 0.94 15.65
CA VAL A 47 -12.16 1.70 14.86
C VAL A 47 -12.92 2.45 13.78
N ARG A 48 -12.65 3.75 13.66
CA ARG A 48 -13.14 4.61 12.59
C ARG A 48 -11.98 5.02 11.71
N VAL A 49 -12.14 4.90 10.40
CA VAL A 49 -11.12 5.32 9.42
C VAL A 49 -11.67 6.28 8.40
N GLN A 50 -10.82 7.18 7.91
CA GLN A 50 -11.08 7.90 6.67
C GLN A 50 -10.36 7.17 5.54
N ARG A 51 -11.14 6.59 4.62
CA ARG A 51 -10.63 5.87 3.44
C ARG A 51 -10.46 6.83 2.27
N VAL A 52 -9.32 6.80 1.60
CA VAL A 52 -9.08 7.56 0.36
C VAL A 52 -9.89 6.97 -0.80
N THR A 53 -10.55 7.83 -1.56
CA THR A 53 -11.20 7.50 -2.85
C THR A 53 -10.77 8.48 -3.93
N PRO A 54 -10.94 8.17 -5.23
CA PRO A 54 -10.60 9.09 -6.31
C PRO A 54 -11.26 10.47 -6.18
N ASP A 55 -12.49 10.51 -5.68
CA ASP A 55 -13.30 11.73 -5.56
C ASP A 55 -13.25 12.37 -4.15
N GLY A 56 -12.44 11.83 -3.23
CA GLY A 56 -12.33 12.36 -1.87
C GLY A 56 -12.04 11.30 -0.80
N HIS A 57 -12.97 11.13 0.13
CA HIS A 57 -12.85 10.12 1.18
C HIS A 57 -14.19 9.63 1.72
N GLU A 58 -14.18 8.40 2.20
CA GLU A 58 -15.29 7.76 2.92
C GLU A 58 -14.93 7.66 4.41
N VAL A 59 -15.94 7.76 5.29
CA VAL A 59 -15.76 7.46 6.71
C VAL A 59 -16.36 6.08 6.97
N LEU A 60 -15.50 5.14 7.39
CA LEU A 60 -15.89 3.76 7.67
C LEU A 60 -15.67 3.47 9.16
N GLU A 61 -16.51 2.61 9.74
CA GLU A 61 -16.40 2.21 11.14
C GLU A 61 -16.67 0.70 11.28
N ALA A 62 -15.91 0.04 12.15
CA ALA A 62 -16.12 -1.36 12.52
C ALA A 62 -15.81 -1.61 13.99
N ALA A 63 -16.47 -2.59 14.59
CA ALA A 63 -16.13 -3.07 15.93
C ALA A 63 -14.76 -3.76 15.95
N LEU A 64 -14.06 -3.68 17.09
CA LEU A 64 -12.83 -4.45 17.32
C LEU A 64 -13.19 -5.90 17.72
N PRO A 65 -12.39 -6.92 17.32
CA PRO A 65 -11.12 -6.78 16.62
C PRO A 65 -11.28 -6.47 15.13
N ALA A 66 -10.35 -5.70 14.56
CA ALA A 66 -10.38 -5.29 13.15
C ALA A 66 -8.99 -5.26 12.50
N LEU A 67 -8.94 -5.29 11.18
CA LEU A 67 -7.74 -5.05 10.38
C LEU A 67 -7.90 -3.73 9.60
N VAL A 68 -6.86 -2.91 9.63
CA VAL A 68 -6.80 -1.64 8.88
C VAL A 68 -5.56 -1.61 8.00
N THR A 69 -5.73 -1.33 6.71
CA THR A 69 -4.60 -1.02 5.83
C THR A 69 -4.39 0.49 5.75
N VAL A 70 -3.18 0.94 6.02
CA VAL A 70 -2.80 2.35 6.03
C VAL A 70 -2.20 2.75 4.68
N SER A 71 -2.61 3.91 4.17
CA SER A 71 -2.05 4.49 2.95
C SER A 71 -1.01 5.58 3.27
N ASN A 72 -0.25 6.01 2.27
CA ASN A 72 0.81 7.01 2.44
C ASN A 72 0.24 8.40 2.82
N GLU A 73 -1.05 8.62 2.55
CA GLU A 73 -1.82 9.80 2.90
C GLU A 73 -2.06 9.95 4.42
N LEU A 74 -1.74 8.93 5.24
CA LEU A 74 -1.75 9.05 6.71
C LEU A 74 -0.73 10.08 7.22
N GLY A 75 0.36 10.28 6.48
CA GLY A 75 1.44 11.20 6.83
C GLY A 75 2.79 10.52 6.96
N GLU A 76 3.81 11.29 7.34
CA GLU A 76 5.18 10.80 7.43
C GLU A 76 5.45 10.10 8.78
N PRO A 77 6.10 8.92 8.78
CA PRO A 77 6.57 8.29 10.02
C PRO A 77 7.54 9.20 10.78
N ARG A 78 7.43 9.19 12.11
CA ARG A 78 8.35 9.96 12.97
C ARG A 78 9.81 9.58 12.73
N THR A 79 10.69 10.58 12.77
CA THR A 79 12.14 10.34 12.76
C THR A 79 12.57 9.60 14.03
N PRO A 80 13.40 8.53 13.93
CA PRO A 80 13.92 7.85 15.10
C PRO A 80 14.89 8.75 15.88
N SER A 81 14.81 8.72 17.22
CA SER A 81 15.79 9.41 18.07
C SER A 81 17.06 8.57 18.22
N ILE A 82 18.21 9.22 18.49
CA ILE A 82 19.48 8.52 18.74
C ILE A 82 19.33 7.47 19.85
N LYS A 83 18.64 7.83 20.95
CA LYS A 83 18.33 6.89 22.04
C LYS A 83 17.50 5.71 21.56
N GLY A 84 16.52 5.94 20.69
CA GLY A 84 15.69 4.90 20.08
C GLY A 84 16.52 3.93 19.23
N ILE A 85 17.45 4.45 18.42
CA ILE A 85 18.38 3.64 17.61
C ILE A 85 19.28 2.80 18.51
N MET A 86 19.89 3.40 19.54
CA MET A 86 20.73 2.66 20.48
C MET A 86 19.98 1.55 21.21
N ALA A 87 18.72 1.81 21.59
CA ALA A 87 17.87 0.83 22.25
C ALA A 87 17.50 -0.33 21.30
N SER A 88 17.16 -0.04 20.05
CA SER A 88 16.81 -1.08 19.06
C SER A 88 17.99 -1.98 18.72
N THR A 89 19.21 -1.44 18.62
CA THR A 89 20.42 -2.24 18.35
C THR A 89 20.72 -3.24 19.48
N ARG A 90 20.30 -2.94 20.71
CA ARG A 90 20.48 -3.81 21.87
C ARG A 90 19.35 -4.82 22.04
N ALA A 91 18.20 -4.58 21.43
CA ALA A 91 17.07 -5.48 21.50
C ALA A 91 17.40 -6.77 20.73
N THR A 92 17.15 -7.93 21.35
CA THR A 92 17.28 -9.22 20.68
C THR A 92 15.90 -9.65 20.21
N PRO A 93 15.61 -9.64 18.89
CA PRO A 93 14.32 -10.08 18.39
C PRO A 93 14.17 -11.59 18.58
N THR A 94 12.97 -12.02 18.96
CA THR A 94 12.62 -13.44 18.91
C THR A 94 12.51 -13.86 17.44
N VAL A 95 13.32 -14.85 17.04
CA VAL A 95 13.28 -15.42 15.70
C VAL A 95 12.46 -16.70 15.76
N TRP A 96 11.33 -16.71 15.06
CA TRP A 96 10.43 -17.86 14.99
C TRP A 96 10.70 -18.64 13.70
N GLY A 97 10.94 -19.94 13.83
CA GLY A 97 10.91 -20.88 12.72
C GLY A 97 9.51 -21.45 12.50
N LEU A 98 9.31 -22.17 11.38
CA LEU A 98 8.03 -22.82 11.07
C LEU A 98 7.61 -23.84 12.14
N GLY A 99 8.59 -24.58 12.68
CA GLY A 99 8.35 -25.56 13.75
C GLY A 99 7.81 -24.94 15.04
N ASP A 100 8.30 -23.75 15.40
CA ASP A 100 7.83 -23.03 16.59
C ASP A 100 6.39 -22.52 16.44
N LEU A 101 5.94 -22.35 15.20
CA LEU A 101 4.59 -21.91 14.84
C LEU A 101 3.64 -23.07 14.53
N GLY A 102 4.15 -24.30 14.50
CA GLY A 102 3.37 -25.49 14.11
C GLY A 102 2.88 -25.43 12.65
N VAL A 103 3.61 -24.75 11.77
CA VAL A 103 3.22 -24.57 10.36
C VAL A 103 3.96 -25.59 9.48
N ASP A 104 3.20 -26.33 8.67
CA ASP A 104 3.75 -27.20 7.64
C ASP A 104 4.27 -26.36 6.45
N PRO A 105 5.55 -26.46 6.06
CA PRO A 105 6.10 -25.77 4.89
C PRO A 105 5.29 -26.00 3.60
N SER A 106 4.69 -27.17 3.43
CA SER A 106 3.91 -27.51 2.23
C SER A 106 2.65 -26.66 2.07
N SER A 107 2.13 -26.10 3.17
CA SER A 107 0.91 -25.30 3.21
C SER A 107 1.12 -23.81 2.87
N CYS A 108 2.37 -23.37 2.78
CA CYS A 108 2.73 -21.95 2.63
C CYS A 108 2.64 -21.44 1.18
N ALA A 109 2.96 -22.29 0.20
CA ALA A 109 2.98 -21.89 -1.21
C ALA A 109 1.59 -22.06 -1.85
N ARG A 110 0.97 -20.95 -2.28
CA ARG A 110 -0.33 -20.95 -2.98
C ARG A 110 -0.28 -20.38 -4.38
N VAL A 111 0.86 -19.80 -4.76
CA VAL A 111 1.10 -19.15 -6.05
C VAL A 111 2.47 -19.60 -6.55
N GLU A 112 2.56 -19.86 -7.85
CA GLU A 112 3.79 -20.24 -8.54
C GLU A 112 4.21 -19.11 -9.50
N LEU A 113 5.48 -18.69 -9.44
CA LEU A 113 6.05 -17.75 -10.39
C LEU A 113 6.43 -18.52 -11.66
N VAL A 114 5.64 -18.36 -12.71
CA VAL A 114 5.87 -19.04 -14.00
C VAL A 114 7.00 -18.39 -14.79
N GLU A 115 7.00 -17.06 -14.88
CA GLU A 115 7.98 -16.31 -15.66
C GLU A 115 8.14 -14.90 -15.09
N LEU A 116 9.36 -14.37 -15.14
CA LEU A 116 9.68 -12.98 -14.82
C LEU A 116 10.64 -12.42 -15.87
N PHE A 117 10.25 -11.34 -16.52
CA PHE A 117 11.06 -10.70 -17.54
C PHE A 117 10.91 -9.18 -17.49
N ILE A 118 11.87 -8.47 -18.06
CA ILE A 118 11.84 -7.01 -18.19
C ILE A 118 11.06 -6.68 -19.47
N PRO A 119 9.96 -5.92 -19.40
CA PRO A 119 9.19 -5.60 -20.60
C PRO A 119 10.00 -4.70 -21.54
N ALA A 120 10.13 -5.10 -22.80
CA ALA A 120 10.67 -4.22 -23.84
C ALA A 120 9.69 -3.05 -24.06
N ARG A 121 10.16 -1.83 -23.83
CA ARG A 121 9.37 -0.61 -24.03
C ARG A 121 10.07 0.29 -25.04
N GLU A 122 9.45 0.50 -26.19
CA GLU A 122 9.87 1.54 -27.14
C GLU A 122 9.11 2.84 -26.83
N LYS A 123 9.84 3.93 -26.57
CA LYS A 123 9.26 5.27 -26.42
C LYS A 123 9.66 6.11 -27.63
N ARG A 124 8.67 6.65 -28.34
CA ARG A 124 8.88 7.68 -29.37
C ARG A 124 8.48 9.02 -28.78
N CYS A 125 9.43 9.94 -28.70
CA CYS A 125 9.21 11.31 -28.26
C CYS A 125 9.30 12.23 -29.49
N GLU A 126 8.28 13.04 -29.72
CA GLU A 126 8.28 14.10 -30.73
C GLU A 126 8.33 15.43 -29.97
N MET A 127 9.43 16.18 -30.15
CA MET A 127 9.55 17.53 -29.62
C MET A 127 8.82 18.48 -30.56
N ILE A 128 7.83 19.22 -30.05
CA ILE A 128 7.05 20.16 -30.85
C ILE A 128 7.70 21.53 -30.80
N GLU A 129 8.23 21.99 -31.94
CA GLU A 129 8.88 23.30 -32.08
C GLU A 129 7.91 24.38 -32.59
N GLY A 130 7.99 25.56 -31.98
CA GLY A 130 7.22 26.76 -32.33
C GLY A 130 8.15 27.96 -32.56
N GLU A 131 7.62 28.99 -33.22
CA GLU A 131 8.35 30.27 -33.38
C GLU A 131 8.52 30.99 -32.03
N ASP A 132 7.56 30.78 -31.12
CA ASP A 132 7.58 31.18 -29.72
C ASP A 132 6.82 30.13 -28.87
N ASP A 133 6.79 30.34 -27.54
CA ASP A 133 6.11 29.44 -26.60
C ASP A 133 4.60 29.30 -26.88
N THR A 134 3.97 30.34 -27.44
CA THR A 134 2.54 30.34 -27.74
C THR A 134 2.24 29.47 -28.96
N ASP A 135 3.05 29.59 -30.01
CA ASP A 135 2.95 28.76 -31.21
C ASP A 135 3.29 27.30 -30.92
N ALA A 136 4.30 27.03 -30.09
CA ALA A 136 4.65 25.68 -29.64
C ALA A 136 3.47 25.04 -28.89
N GLY A 137 2.84 25.77 -27.97
CA GLY A 137 1.65 25.31 -27.24
C GLY A 137 0.45 25.03 -28.15
N ARG A 138 0.20 25.89 -29.14
CA ARG A 138 -0.85 25.69 -30.15
C ARG A 138 -0.60 24.43 -30.99
N LYS A 139 0.62 24.25 -31.50
CA LYS A 139 1.01 23.06 -32.29
C LYS A 139 0.89 21.78 -31.47
N LEU A 140 1.29 21.81 -30.19
CA LEU A 140 1.13 20.69 -29.28
C LEU A 140 -0.34 20.30 -29.10
N ALA A 141 -1.22 21.28 -28.84
CA ALA A 141 -2.65 21.03 -28.69
C ALA A 141 -3.28 20.42 -29.96
N LEU A 142 -2.90 20.92 -31.15
CA LEU A 142 -3.34 20.35 -32.42
C LEU A 142 -2.91 18.88 -32.56
N LYS A 143 -1.64 18.58 -32.28
CA LYS A 143 -1.09 17.22 -32.37
C LYS A 143 -1.77 16.26 -31.39
N LEU A 144 -2.02 16.70 -30.14
CA LEU A 144 -2.73 15.89 -29.15
C LEU A 144 -4.17 15.60 -29.58
N ARG A 145 -4.86 16.58 -30.18
CA ARG A 145 -6.21 16.40 -30.72
C ARG A 145 -6.24 15.43 -31.90
N GLU A 146 -5.28 15.55 -32.83
CA GLU A 146 -5.11 14.60 -33.94
C GLU A 146 -4.86 13.18 -33.43
N ALA A 147 -4.08 13.04 -32.35
CA ALA A 147 -3.82 11.77 -31.68
C ALA A 147 -4.97 11.29 -30.77
N LYS A 148 -6.06 12.08 -30.62
CA LYS A 148 -7.21 11.80 -29.74
C LYS A 148 -6.83 11.61 -28.26
N LEU A 149 -5.81 12.33 -27.82
CA LEU A 149 -5.39 12.37 -26.42
C LEU A 149 -6.08 13.49 -25.65
N ILE A 150 -6.66 14.46 -26.38
CA ILE A 150 -7.56 15.52 -25.91
C ILE A 150 -8.68 15.75 -26.93
#